data_AF-A0A444WF48-F1
#
_entry.id   AF-A0A444WF48-F1
#
_cell.length_a   1.000
_cell.length_b   1.000
_cell.length_c   1.000
_cell.angle_alpha   90.00
_cell.angle_beta   90.00
_cell.angle_gamma   90.00
#
_symmetry.space_group_name_H-M   'P 1'
#
loop_
_entity.id
_entity.type
_entity.pdbx_description
1 polymer ?
#
loop_
_entity_poly.entity_id
_entity_poly.type
_entity_poly.pdbx_seq_one_letter_code
_entity_poly.pdbx_strand_id
1 'polypeptide(L)'
;MKTQLKYIGKNISLQVLTDTVKEKGLNRQNTLVLNPQDYNTVVLEQTQMFEEVQPIPLTVNGVLIEKDDNKDIPYGIIGIT
;
A
#
# COMPACT_ATOMS: atom_id res chain seq x y z
N MET A 1 -4.98 15.58 -7.61
CA MET A 1 -3.76 14.97 -8.22
C MET A 1 -4.21 13.84 -9.13
N LYS A 2 -3.47 13.52 -10.22
CA LYS A 2 -3.84 12.39 -11.08
C LYS A 2 -3.26 11.12 -10.49
N THR A 3 -4.10 10.23 -10.00
CA THR A 3 -3.69 8.92 -9.50
C THR A 3 -3.26 8.03 -10.67
N GLN A 4 -2.02 7.54 -10.65
CA GLN A 4 -1.53 6.60 -11.64
C GLN A 4 -1.81 5.16 -11.19
N LEU A 5 -2.66 4.45 -11.92
CA LEU A 5 -2.96 3.04 -11.64
C LEU A 5 -1.82 2.15 -12.13
N LYS A 6 -1.39 1.22 -11.27
CA LYS A 6 -0.37 0.22 -11.60
C LYS A 6 -0.74 -1.15 -11.06
N TYR A 7 -0.79 -2.13 -11.96
CA TYR A 7 -0.89 -3.53 -11.58
C TYR A 7 0.45 -4.02 -11.01
N ILE A 8 0.43 -4.59 -9.81
CA ILE A 8 1.62 -5.10 -9.13
C ILE A 8 1.50 -6.58 -8.72
N GLY A 9 0.37 -7.23 -8.98
CA GLY A 9 0.22 -8.67 -8.78
C GLY A 9 -1.18 -9.05 -8.29
N LYS A 10 -1.43 -10.36 -8.16
CA LYS A 10 -2.73 -10.88 -7.67
C LYS A 10 -2.88 -10.82 -6.15
N ASN A 11 -1.78 -10.74 -5.40
CA ASN A 11 -1.76 -10.65 -3.94
C ASN A 11 -0.82 -9.52 -3.56
N ILE A 12 -1.37 -8.41 -3.06
CA ILE A 12 -0.54 -7.33 -2.51
C ILE A 12 -0.14 -7.73 -1.07
N SER A 13 1.17 -7.87 -0.85
CA SER A 13 1.78 -8.08 0.46
C SER A 13 2.71 -6.93 0.81
N LEU A 14 3.10 -6.84 2.08
CA LEU A 14 4.06 -5.87 2.59
C LEU A 14 5.39 -5.94 1.84
N GLN A 15 5.84 -7.15 1.48
CA GLN A 15 7.05 -7.36 0.69
C GLN A 15 6.90 -6.80 -0.73
N VAL A 16 5.78 -7.10 -1.41
CA VAL A 16 5.51 -6.59 -2.76
C VAL A 16 5.44 -5.06 -2.77
N LEU A 17 4.85 -4.45 -1.76
CA LEU A 17 4.83 -2.99 -1.60
C LEU A 17 6.23 -2.43 -1.34
N THR A 18 7.02 -3.09 -0.48
CA THR A 18 8.40 -2.70 -0.19
C THR A 18 9.24 -2.70 -1.47
N ASP A 19 9.12 -3.75 -2.27
CA ASP A 19 9.83 -3.88 -3.54
C ASP A 19 9.35 -2.84 -4.55
N THR A 20 8.04 -2.61 -4.64
CA THR A 20 7.46 -1.59 -5.51
C THR A 20 7.95 -0.18 -5.16
N VAL A 21 7.99 0.16 -3.87
CA VAL A 21 8.50 1.45 -3.38
C VAL A 21 9.96 1.63 -3.78
N LYS A 22 10.79 0.59 -3.61
CA LYS A 22 12.21 0.62 -3.98
C LYS A 22 12.42 0.72 -5.49
N GLU A 23 11.74 -0.12 -6.27
CA GLU A 23 11.85 -0.17 -7.74
C GLU A 23 11.44 1.17 -8.38
N LYS A 24 10.40 1.80 -7.84
CA LYS A 24 9.87 3.08 -8.37
C LYS A 24 10.50 4.32 -7.76
N GLY A 25 11.40 4.17 -6.79
CA GLY A 25 12.01 5.29 -6.08
C GLY A 25 10.99 6.17 -5.36
N LEU A 26 9.89 5.57 -4.86
CA LEU A 26 8.87 6.31 -4.13
C LEU A 26 9.42 6.75 -2.78
N ASN A 27 8.96 7.90 -2.31
CA ASN A 27 9.40 8.49 -1.05
C ASN A 27 8.22 9.09 -0.27
N ARG A 28 8.52 9.81 0.81
CA ARG A 28 7.53 10.41 1.73
C ARG A 28 6.56 11.40 1.08
N GLN A 29 6.84 11.87 -0.13
CA GLN A 29 5.94 12.74 -0.91
C GLN A 29 4.91 11.94 -1.73
N ASN A 30 5.08 10.63 -1.84
CA ASN A 30 4.16 9.75 -2.56
C ASN A 30 3.18 9.08 -1.61
N THR A 31 2.01 8.78 -2.14
CA THR A 31 1.00 7.97 -1.45
C THR A 31 0.64 6.77 -2.31
N LEU A 32 0.67 5.59 -1.71
CA LEU A 32 0.11 4.38 -2.31
C LEU A 32 -1.31 4.19 -1.83
N VAL A 33 -2.23 4.09 -2.77
CA VAL A 33 -3.64 3.86 -2.50
C VAL A 33 -3.97 2.42 -2.88
N LEU A 34 -4.46 1.65 -1.91
CA LEU A 34 -4.81 0.23 -2.08
C LEU A 34 -6.31 0.05 -2.00
N ASN A 35 -6.85 -0.92 -2.73
CA ASN A 35 -8.22 -1.33 -2.47
C ASN A 35 -8.38 -1.85 -1.02
N PRO A 36 -9.61 -1.86 -0.47
CA PRO A 36 -9.83 -2.26 0.92
C PRO A 36 -9.36 -3.66 1.29
N GLN A 37 -9.42 -4.63 0.39
CA GLN A 37 -8.99 -6.01 0.68
C GLN A 37 -7.46 -6.10 0.79
N ASP A 38 -6.74 -5.52 -0.17
CA ASP A 38 -5.28 -5.47 -0.16
C ASP A 38 -4.76 -4.64 1.01
N TYR A 39 -5.42 -3.53 1.34
CA TYR A 39 -5.08 -2.75 2.55
C TYR A 39 -5.17 -3.59 3.82
N ASN A 40 -6.29 -4.31 4.00
CA ASN A 40 -6.48 -5.15 5.19
C ASN A 40 -5.45 -6.29 5.26
N THR A 41 -5.11 -6.91 4.12
CA THR A 41 -4.04 -7.91 4.04
C THR A 41 -2.72 -7.35 4.58
N VAL A 42 -2.33 -6.16 4.10
CA VAL A 42 -1.06 -5.52 4.50
C VAL A 42 -1.07 -5.13 5.99
N VAL A 43 -2.19 -4.63 6.50
CA VAL A 43 -2.33 -4.31 7.94
C VAL A 43 -2.19 -5.57 8.80
N LEU A 44 -2.80 -6.68 8.38
CA LEU A 44 -2.68 -7.95 9.09
C LEU A 44 -1.25 -8.48 9.07
N GLU A 45 -0.60 -8.46 7.91
CA GLU A 45 0.81 -8.87 7.78
C GLU A 45 1.72 -8.00 8.67
N GLN A 46 1.51 -6.69 8.69
CA GLN A 46 2.29 -5.79 9.55
C GLN A 46 2.05 -6.09 11.03
N THR A 47 0.80 -6.26 11.45
CA THR A 47 0.46 -6.58 12.86
C THR A 47 1.10 -7.90 13.29
N GLN A 48 1.11 -8.90 12.40
CA GLN A 48 1.76 -10.20 12.66
C GLN A 48 3.29 -10.07 12.76
N MET A 49 3.91 -9.22 11.95
CA MET A 49 5.37 -9.04 11.95
C MET A 49 5.89 -8.27 13.17
N PHE A 50 5.12 -7.31 13.69
CA PHE A 50 5.58 -6.41 14.76
C PHE A 50 4.99 -6.76 16.14
N GLU A 51 4.14 -7.78 16.24
CA GLU A 51 3.43 -8.21 17.47
C GLU A 51 2.66 -7.09 18.19
N GLU A 52 2.49 -5.94 17.55
CA GLU A 52 1.87 -4.74 18.07
C GLU A 52 0.94 -4.14 17.03
N VAL A 53 -0.15 -3.51 17.50
CA VAL A 53 -1.02 -2.70 16.64
C VAL A 53 -0.26 -1.43 16.29
N GLN A 54 0.30 -1.37 15.08
CA GLN A 54 0.99 -0.17 14.61
C GLN A 54 -0.01 1.00 14.49
N PRO A 55 0.34 2.19 15.04
CA PRO A 55 -0.53 3.35 14.95
C PRO A 55 -0.66 3.84 13.50
N ILE A 56 -1.88 4.24 13.12
CA ILE A 56 -2.17 4.91 11.86
C ILE A 56 -1.41 6.25 11.84
N PRO A 57 -0.70 6.63 10.76
CA PRO A 57 -0.80 6.06 9.41
C PRO A 57 0.10 4.85 9.11
N LEU A 58 -0.44 3.91 8.33
CA LEU A 58 0.32 2.80 7.74
C LEU A 58 1.39 3.34 6.79
N THR A 59 2.64 2.93 6.98
CA THR A 59 3.74 3.31 6.08
C THR A 59 4.59 2.12 5.68
N VAL A 60 5.14 2.17 4.46
CA VAL A 60 6.12 1.20 3.93
C VAL A 60 7.32 1.98 3.41
N ASN A 61 8.50 1.78 4.00
CA ASN A 61 9.71 2.56 3.70
C ASN A 61 9.47 4.08 3.75
N GLY A 62 8.60 4.55 4.65
CA GLY A 62 8.23 5.96 4.78
C GLY A 62 7.24 6.48 3.73
N VAL A 63 6.79 5.67 2.79
CA VAL A 63 5.69 6.00 1.87
C VAL A 63 4.37 5.74 2.59
N LEU A 64 3.44 6.70 2.50
CA LEU A 64 2.12 6.59 3.09
C LEU A 64 1.28 5.56 2.32
N ILE A 65 0.62 4.66 3.05
CA ILE A 65 -0.36 3.73 2.48
C ILE A 65 -1.76 4.15 2.92
N GLU A 66 -2.61 4.44 1.95
CA GLU A 66 -4.01 4.77 2.14
C GLU A 66 -4.92 3.65 1.62
N LYS A 67 -6.08 3.56 2.26
CA LYS A 67 -7.16 2.70 1.82
C LYS A 67 -8.05 3.50 0.87
N ASP A 68 -8.36 2.91 -0.28
CA ASP A 68 -9.32 3.47 -1.22
C ASP A 68 -10.75 3.31 -0.69
N ASP A 69 -11.28 4.37 -0.10
CA ASP A 69 -12.66 4.40 0.38
C ASP A 69 -13.69 4.52 -0.76
N ASN A 70 -13.29 4.99 -1.94
CA ASN A 70 -14.18 5.22 -3.09
C ASN A 70 -14.30 4.01 -4.01
N LYS A 71 -13.44 2.99 -3.85
CA LYS A 71 -13.38 1.76 -4.67
C LYS A 71 -13.01 2.04 -6.13
N ASP A 72 -12.21 3.06 -6.37
CA ASP A 72 -11.62 3.41 -7.67
C ASP A 72 -10.44 2.50 -8.06
N ILE A 73 -9.76 1.91 -7.07
CA ILE A 73 -8.61 1.03 -7.22
C ILE A 73 -9.08 -0.43 -7.27
N PRO A 74 -8.85 -1.17 -8.36
CA PRO A 74 -9.19 -2.58 -8.43
C PRO A 74 -8.32 -3.45 -7.52
N TYR A 75 -8.79 -4.67 -7.26
CA TYR A 75 -8.02 -5.70 -6.56
C TYR A 75 -6.70 -6.02 -7.27
N GLY A 76 -5.57 -6.10 -6.54
CA GLY A 76 -4.24 -6.36 -7.10
C GLY A 76 -3.58 -5.17 -7.83
N ILE A 77 -4.22 -3.99 -7.78
CA ILE A 77 -3.74 -2.75 -8.37
C ILE A 77 -3.45 -1.74 -7.24
N ILE A 78 -2.43 -0.91 -7.46
CA ILE A 78 -2.15 0.25 -6.62
C ILE A 78 -2.42 1.54 -7.38
N GLY A 79 -2.93 2.53 -6.68
CA GLY A 79 -2.86 3.93 -7.08
C GLY A 79 -1.58 4.55 -6.54
N ILE A 80 -0.89 5.33 -7.37
CA ILE A 80 0.24 6.16 -6.93
C ILE A 80 -0.17 7.62 -7.09
N THR A 81 -0.04 8.40 -6.01
CA THR A 81 -0.37 9.83 -5.96
C THR A 81 0.85 10.65 -5.60
#